data_AF-G8XRK9-F1
#
_entry.id   AF-G8XRK9-F1
#
_cell.length_a   1.000
_cell.length_b   1.000
_cell.length_c   1.000
_cell.angle_alpha   90.00
_cell.angle_beta   90.00
_cell.angle_gamma   90.00
#
_symmetry.space_group_name_H-M   'P 1'
#
loop_
_entity.id
_entity.type
_entity.pdbx_description
1 polymer ?
#
loop_
_entity_poly.entity_id
_entity_poly.type
_entity_poly.pdbx_seq_one_letter_code
_entity_poly.pdbx_strand_id
1 'polypeptide(L)' 'ASYRLHYFDPNGRYYWGGAYTKYMAKHGTDDGIVWMNWKGSWYSLKSISMKIRPFFKM' A
#
# COMPACT_ATOMS: atom_id res chain seq x y z
N ALA A 1 -11.46 -12.87 6.73
CA ALA A 1 -12.04 -11.52 6.76
C ALA A 1 -10.93 -10.52 6.47
N SER A 2 -10.89 -9.95 5.26
CA SER A 2 -10.01 -8.81 4.97
C SER A 2 -10.67 -7.59 5.61
N TYR A 3 -10.22 -7.21 6.81
CA TYR A 3 -10.65 -5.94 7.42
C TYR A 3 -10.00 -4.80 6.63
N ARG A 4 -10.69 -4.33 5.58
CA ARG A 4 -10.23 -3.25 4.71
C ARG A 4 -10.36 -1.91 5.44
N LEU A 5 -9.27 -1.44 6.01
CA LEU A 5 -9.21 -0.12 6.65
C LEU A 5 -8.71 0.98 5.70
N HIS A 6 -7.96 0.62 4.63
CA HIS A 6 -7.26 1.60 3.79
C HIS A 6 -7.33 1.24 2.29
N TYR A 7 -7.63 2.21 1.43
CA TYR A 7 -7.53 2.10 -0.03
C TYR A 7 -6.08 2.30 -0.54
N PHE A 8 -5.27 2.93 0.29
CA PHE A 8 -3.89 3.31 0.02
C PHE A 8 -3.11 3.27 1.32
N ASP A 9 -2.01 2.53 1.35
CA ASP A 9 -1.10 2.44 2.49
C ASP A 9 0.36 2.67 2.01
N PRO A 10 0.83 3.93 1.99
CA PRO A 10 2.19 4.24 1.54
C PRO A 10 3.26 3.86 2.58
N ASN A 11 2.85 3.60 3.82
CA ASN A 11 3.76 3.29 4.95
C ASN A 11 3.72 1.80 5.33
N GLY A 12 3.03 0.98 4.55
CA GLY A 12 2.94 -0.45 4.75
C GLY A 12 4.27 -1.17 4.53
N ARG A 13 4.26 -2.48 4.75
CA ARG A 13 5.47 -3.30 4.67
C ARG A 13 5.94 -3.49 3.24
N TYR A 14 7.25 -3.44 3.11
CA TYR A 14 7.90 -3.73 1.85
C TYR A 14 7.98 -5.24 1.61
N TYR A 15 7.14 -5.76 0.70
CA TYR A 15 7.20 -7.15 0.24
C TYR A 15 7.96 -7.19 -1.08
N TRP A 16 9.17 -7.77 -1.05
CA TRP A 16 10.01 -7.90 -2.24
C TRP A 16 9.31 -8.72 -3.32
N GLY A 17 9.43 -8.32 -4.59
CA GLY A 17 8.73 -8.96 -5.71
C GLY A 17 7.27 -8.52 -5.88
N GLY A 18 6.76 -7.71 -4.95
CA GLY A 18 5.45 -7.08 -5.02
C GLY A 18 4.31 -7.99 -4.58
N ALA A 19 4.10 -9.11 -5.27
CA ALA A 19 3.04 -10.06 -4.90
C ALA A 19 3.29 -10.66 -3.51
N TYR A 20 2.27 -10.61 -2.66
CA TYR A 20 2.29 -11.26 -1.34
C TYR A 20 0.89 -11.82 -1.01
N THR A 21 0.78 -12.61 0.04
CA THR A 21 -0.50 -13.23 0.43
C THR A 21 -0.79 -13.02 1.91
N LYS A 22 -2.03 -13.29 2.32
CA LYS A 22 -2.43 -13.27 3.73
C LYS A 22 -1.57 -14.14 4.64
N TYR A 23 -0.92 -15.19 4.12
CA TYR A 23 -0.06 -16.07 4.90
C TYR A 23 1.32 -15.47 5.18
N MET A 24 1.72 -14.47 4.39
CA MET A 24 2.96 -13.71 4.56
C MET A 24 2.76 -12.45 5.43
N ALA A 25 1.52 -12.00 5.57
CA ALA A 25 1.13 -10.89 6.41
C ALA A 25 1.07 -11.30 7.89
N LYS A 26 1.63 -10.48 8.79
CA LYS A 26 1.72 -10.82 10.23
C LYS A 26 0.35 -11.06 10.86
N HIS A 27 -0.68 -10.39 10.36
CA HIS A 27 -2.05 -10.45 10.90
C HIS A 27 -3.07 -10.91 9.87
N GLY A 28 -2.63 -11.46 8.73
CA GLY A 28 -3.55 -11.93 7.68
C GLY A 28 -4.20 -10.82 6.84
N THR A 29 -3.71 -9.59 6.93
CA THR A 29 -4.21 -8.44 6.16
C THR A 29 -3.30 -7.93 5.10
N ASP A 30 -3.86 -7.07 4.25
CA ASP A 30 -3.13 -6.29 3.27
C ASP A 30 -2.28 -5.21 3.92
N ASP A 31 -1.18 -5.62 4.58
CA ASP A 31 -0.26 -4.77 5.33
C ASP A 31 1.00 -4.36 4.54
N GLY A 32 0.95 -4.40 3.21
CA GLY A 32 2.02 -4.00 2.31
C GLY A 32 1.94 -2.54 1.87
N ILE A 33 2.90 -2.08 1.06
CA ILE A 33 2.82 -0.75 0.42
C ILE A 33 1.76 -0.80 -0.69
N VAL A 34 0.49 -0.59 -0.34
CA VAL A 34 -0.67 -0.90 -1.20
C VAL A 34 -1.26 0.34 -1.87
N TRP A 35 -1.64 0.20 -3.14
CA TRP A 35 -2.57 1.10 -3.82
C TRP A 35 -3.68 0.26 -4.49
N MET A 36 -4.83 0.14 -3.81
CA MET A 36 -5.90 -0.79 -4.22
C MET A 36 -6.41 -0.50 -5.63
N ASN A 37 -6.68 0.76 -5.96
CA ASN A 37 -7.21 1.16 -7.27
C ASN A 37 -6.26 0.86 -8.44
N TRP A 38 -4.99 0.54 -8.17
CA TRP A 38 -4.02 0.22 -9.21
C TRP A 38 -3.63 -1.25 -9.25
N LYS A 39 -3.14 -1.83 -8.14
CA LYS A 39 -2.59 -3.20 -8.10
C LYS A 39 -3.32 -4.13 -7.12
N GLY A 40 -4.38 -3.64 -6.47
CA GLY A 40 -5.13 -4.40 -5.48
C GLY A 40 -4.41 -4.56 -4.14
N SER A 41 -5.08 -5.27 -3.22
CA SER A 41 -4.66 -5.46 -1.82
C SER A 41 -3.41 -6.32 -1.61
N TRP A 42 -3.00 -7.12 -2.59
CA TRP A 42 -1.97 -8.17 -2.40
C TRP A 42 -0.70 -7.90 -3.23
N TYR A 43 -0.43 -6.62 -3.48
CA TYR A 43 0.74 -6.16 -4.20
C TYR A 43 1.39 -4.98 -3.46
N SER A 44 2.60 -5.18 -2.96
CA SER A 44 3.43 -4.13 -2.36
C SER A 44 4.23 -3.41 -3.45
N LEU A 45 4.13 -2.09 -3.53
CA LEU A 45 4.86 -1.32 -4.53
C LEU A 45 6.37 -1.34 -4.26
N LYS A 46 7.16 -1.43 -5.33
CA LYS A 46 8.63 -1.36 -5.24
C LYS A 46 9.13 -0.02 -4.71
N SER A 47 8.40 1.05 -5.05
CA SER A 47 8.77 2.42 -4.74
C SER A 47 7.53 3.26 -4.55
N ILE A 48 7.58 4.15 -3.56
CA ILE A 48 6.57 5.16 -3.31
C ILE A 48 7.25 6.46 -2.88
N SER A 49 6.70 7.59 -3.29
CA SER A 49 7.17 8.89 -2.83
C SER A 49 6.00 9.84 -2.70
N MET A 50 5.90 10.50 -1.54
CA MET A 50 4.94 11.58 -1.31
C MET A 50 5.71 12.91 -1.30
N LYS A 51 5.25 13.87 -2.10
CA LYS A 51 5.88 15.19 -2.21
C LYS A 51 4.77 16.23 -2.28
N ILE A 52 4.96 17.35 -1.59
CA ILE A 52 4.08 18.52 -1.66
C ILE A 52 4.84 19.69 -2.28
N ARG A 53 4.12 20.63 -2.88
CA ARG A 53 4.65 21.93 -3.29
C ARG A 53 3.63 23.03 -2.94
N PRO A 54 4.07 24.26 -2.66
CA PRO A 54 3.15 25.37 -2.39
C PRO A 54 2.18 25.60 -3.55
N PHE A 55 0.93 25.88 -3.20
CA PHE A 55 -0.08 26.35 -4.14
C PHE A 55 -0.42 27.80 -3.80
N PHE A 56 -0.12 28.72 -4.71
CA PHE A 56 -0.48 30.13 -4.57
C PHE A 56 -1.85 30.33 -5.22
N LYS A 57 -2.86 30.56 -4.39
CA LYS A 57 -4.21 30.89 -4.84
C LYS A 57 -4.23 32.40 -5.13
N MET A 58 -4.53 32.76 -6.38
CA MET A 58 -4.85 34.14 -6.75
C MET A 58 -6.25 34.50 -6.26
#